data_AF-Q00TZ5-F1
#
_entry.id   AF-Q00TZ5-F1
#
_cell.length_a   1.000
_cell.length_b   1.000
_cell.length_c   1.000
_cell.angle_alpha   90.00
_cell.angle_beta   90.00
_cell.angle_gamma   90.00
#
_symmetry.space_group_name_H-M   'P 1'
#
loop_
_entity.id
_entity.type
_entity.pdbx_description
1 polymer ?
#
loop_
_entity_poly.entity_id
_entity_poly.type
_entity_poly.pdbx_seq_one_letter_code
_entity_poly.pdbx_strand_id
1 'polypeptide(L)'
;MRTRGMVIHASSGTASEPPAALLVMIPLALFYSALTLSAACNAFMWTLDLQNPIISSGTSFVLGRLCVAVGATVLACLNFFPQATKQLSRAHRAFTSVSSSERLKLDAAKFAALVVMKMMFEFYAYWKALTSFMPCSESLELCAWYGAAFVGHAAFMGLARVVIAPDATSTTEVPANARKLIGSFDLVLALMCFATSRLAMGGNGIVSAFMGAGFLIAALYFTFEDKLPKKSDNAQSAPA
;
A
#
# COMPACT_ATOMS: atom_id res chain seq x y z
N MET A 1 -5.39 -3.37 -25.83
CA MET A 1 -4.76 -3.40 -24.49
C MET A 1 -5.83 -3.70 -23.42
N ARG A 2 -6.02 -4.97 -23.03
CA ARG A 2 -7.00 -5.40 -22.00
C ARG A 2 -6.35 -5.97 -20.72
N THR A 3 -5.02 -5.95 -20.64
CA THR A 3 -4.24 -6.64 -19.59
C THR A 3 -4.24 -5.90 -18.25
N ARG A 4 -4.34 -4.56 -18.22
CA ARG A 4 -4.38 -3.81 -16.94
C ARG A 4 -5.61 -4.16 -16.09
N GLY A 5 -6.80 -4.25 -16.69
CA GLY A 5 -8.03 -4.59 -15.96
C GLY A 5 -8.05 -6.01 -15.38
N MET A 6 -7.44 -6.98 -16.09
CA MET A 6 -7.37 -8.37 -15.63
C MET A 6 -6.36 -8.57 -14.49
N VAL A 7 -5.24 -7.83 -14.53
CA VAL A 7 -4.20 -7.83 -13.47
C VAL A 7 -4.75 -7.18 -12.20
N ILE A 8 -5.45 -6.06 -12.34
CA ILE A 8 -6.10 -5.38 -11.21
C ILE A 8 -7.20 -6.27 -10.62
N HIS A 9 -8.06 -6.91 -11.42
CA HIS A 9 -9.07 -7.83 -10.88
C HIS A 9 -8.51 -9.10 -10.21
N ALA A 10 -7.34 -9.59 -10.66
CA ALA A 10 -6.66 -10.71 -10.00
C ALA A 10 -6.11 -10.31 -8.61
N SER A 11 -5.61 -9.07 -8.46
CA SER A 11 -5.03 -8.56 -7.21
C SER A 11 -6.00 -7.78 -6.30
N SER A 12 -7.04 -7.15 -6.86
CA SER A 12 -8.07 -6.35 -6.22
C SER A 12 -9.44 -7.02 -6.47
N GLY A 13 -9.92 -7.74 -5.45
CA GLY A 13 -11.15 -8.53 -5.52
C GLY A 13 -12.38 -7.75 -5.92
N THR A 14 -13.31 -8.42 -6.59
CA THR A 14 -14.63 -7.90 -6.97
C THR A 14 -15.52 -7.70 -5.74
N ALA A 15 -16.52 -6.82 -5.83
CA ALA A 15 -17.49 -6.56 -4.76
C ALA A 15 -18.35 -7.78 -4.36
N SER A 16 -18.17 -8.92 -5.04
CA SER A 16 -18.92 -10.16 -4.86
C SER A 16 -18.20 -11.21 -4.01
N GLU A 17 -17.05 -10.89 -3.41
CA GLU A 17 -16.35 -11.86 -2.56
C GLU A 17 -17.06 -12.07 -1.22
N PRO A 18 -17.17 -13.33 -0.74
CA PRO A 18 -17.75 -13.60 0.56
C PRO A 18 -16.93 -12.92 1.67
N PRO A 19 -17.60 -12.50 2.75
CA PRO A 19 -16.95 -11.77 3.84
C PRO A 19 -15.81 -12.61 4.44
N ALA A 20 -14.77 -11.90 4.86
CA ALA A 20 -13.64 -12.47 5.55
C ALA A 20 -14.07 -13.10 6.88
N ALA A 21 -13.50 -14.26 7.23
CA ALA A 21 -13.76 -14.89 8.51
C ALA A 21 -13.31 -13.97 9.67
N LEU A 22 -14.05 -13.99 10.79
CA LEU A 22 -13.74 -13.12 11.95
C LEU A 22 -12.31 -13.32 12.46
N LEU A 23 -11.80 -14.56 12.44
CA LEU A 23 -10.43 -14.90 12.82
C LEU A 23 -9.35 -14.27 11.92
N VAL A 24 -9.71 -13.86 10.69
CA VAL A 24 -8.85 -13.10 9.78
C VAL A 24 -9.07 -11.60 9.98
N MET A 25 -10.33 -11.17 10.09
CA MET A 25 -10.70 -9.75 10.20
C MET A 25 -10.23 -9.07 11.46
N ILE A 26 -10.42 -9.68 12.64
CA ILE A 26 -10.15 -9.02 13.92
C ILE A 26 -8.65 -8.69 14.06
N PRO A 27 -7.71 -9.63 13.83
CA PRO A 27 -6.29 -9.32 13.90
C PRO A 27 -5.86 -8.26 12.88
N LEU A 28 -6.39 -8.33 11.66
CA LEU A 28 -6.09 -7.34 10.61
C LEU A 28 -6.60 -5.95 10.97
N ALA A 29 -7.83 -5.84 11.47
CA ALA A 29 -8.42 -4.58 11.86
C ALA A 29 -7.61 -3.92 12.97
N LEU A 30 -7.20 -4.67 14.00
CA LEU A 30 -6.32 -4.16 15.06
C LEU A 30 -4.97 -3.70 14.51
N PHE A 31 -4.34 -4.55 13.69
CA PHE A 31 -3.05 -4.27 13.09
C PHE A 31 -3.06 -2.98 12.26
N TYR A 32 -3.98 -2.86 11.30
CA TYR A 32 -4.04 -1.70 10.41
C TYR A 32 -4.61 -0.45 11.07
N SER A 33 -5.43 -0.58 12.12
CA SER A 33 -5.83 0.57 12.94
C SER A 33 -4.63 1.19 13.64
N ALA A 34 -3.72 0.37 14.18
CA ALA A 34 -2.48 0.86 14.79
C ALA A 34 -1.57 1.57 13.78
N LEU A 35 -1.38 1.01 12.58
CA LEU A 35 -0.60 1.65 11.51
C LEU A 35 -1.24 2.98 11.08
N THR A 36 -2.55 2.98 10.84
CA THR A 36 -3.28 4.18 10.41
C THR A 36 -3.19 5.29 11.45
N LEU A 37 -3.38 4.95 12.73
CA LEU A 37 -3.24 5.91 13.82
C LEU A 37 -1.82 6.51 13.88
N SER A 38 -0.80 5.67 13.71
CA SER A 38 0.60 6.09 13.72
C SER A 38 0.90 7.13 12.63
N ALA A 39 0.45 6.86 11.40
CA ALA A 39 0.65 7.80 10.29
C ALA A 39 -0.19 9.07 10.43
N ALA A 40 -1.43 8.96 10.92
CA ALA A 40 -2.30 10.11 11.16
C ALA A 40 -1.74 11.04 12.23
N CYS A 41 -1.20 10.48 13.31
CA CYS A 41 -0.51 11.22 14.36
C CYS A 41 0.69 12.02 13.82
N ASN A 42 1.50 11.42 12.95
CA ASN A 42 2.62 12.12 12.30
C ASN A 42 2.13 13.27 11.40
N ALA A 43 1.07 13.04 10.62
CA ALA A 43 0.45 14.08 9.81
C ALA A 43 -0.07 15.24 10.67
N PHE A 44 -0.70 14.93 11.82
CA PHE A 44 -1.18 15.94 12.77
C PHE A 44 -0.02 16.77 13.33
N MET A 45 1.04 16.14 13.82
CA MET A 45 2.21 16.84 14.37
C MET A 45 2.83 17.80 13.34
N TRP A 46 3.04 17.35 12.10
CA TRP A 46 3.59 18.21 11.06
C TRP A 46 2.63 19.29 10.57
N THR A 47 1.31 19.09 10.71
CA THR A 47 0.34 20.15 10.47
C THR A 47 0.45 21.25 11.53
N LEU A 48 0.64 20.88 12.81
CA LEU A 48 0.91 21.86 13.87
C LEU A 48 2.21 22.62 13.59
N ASP A 49 3.26 21.94 13.12
CA ASP A 49 4.53 22.60 12.78
C ASP A 49 4.43 23.59 11.62
N LEU A 50 3.49 23.40 10.67
CA LEU A 50 3.23 24.41 9.63
C LEU A 50 2.59 25.69 10.21
N GLN A 51 1.78 25.54 11.25
CA GLN A 51 1.06 26.66 11.87
C GLN A 51 1.91 27.37 12.92
N ASN A 52 2.64 26.61 13.75
CA ASN A 52 3.44 27.10 14.86
C ASN A 52 4.73 26.24 14.98
N PRO A 53 5.75 26.51 14.14
CA PRO A 53 6.97 25.70 14.12
C PRO A 53 7.74 25.82 15.44
N ILE A 54 8.02 24.68 16.08
CA ILE A 54 8.89 24.61 17.26
C ILE A 54 10.33 25.05 16.91
N ILE A 55 10.78 24.72 15.69
CA ILE A 55 12.07 25.14 15.13
C ILE A 55 11.79 25.89 13.83
N SER A 56 12.23 27.14 13.75
CA SER A 56 12.10 27.95 12.54
C SER A 56 12.80 27.28 11.36
N SER A 57 12.00 26.73 10.46
CA SER A 57 12.44 26.08 9.22
C SER A 57 11.51 26.52 8.09
N GLY A 58 12.04 26.55 6.86
CA GLY A 58 11.21 26.90 5.71
C GLY A 58 10.03 25.93 5.55
N THR A 59 8.85 26.45 5.22
CA THR A 59 7.61 25.67 5.03
C THR A 59 7.79 24.45 4.11
N SER A 60 8.64 24.59 3.09
CA SER A 60 8.95 23.54 2.11
C SER A 60 9.55 22.27 2.75
N PHE A 61 10.31 22.40 3.84
CA PHE A 61 10.87 21.25 4.54
C PHE A 61 9.78 20.42 5.22
N VAL A 62 8.78 21.05 5.82
CA VAL A 62 7.67 20.38 6.52
C VAL A 62 6.65 19.80 5.53
N LEU A 63 6.37 20.53 4.45
CA LEU A 63 5.32 20.20 3.48
C LEU A 63 5.51 18.83 2.83
N GLY A 64 6.72 18.51 2.35
CA GLY A 64 6.99 17.21 1.72
C GLY A 64 6.72 16.04 2.66
N ARG A 65 7.11 16.18 3.93
CA ARG A 65 6.91 15.15 4.94
C ARG A 65 5.44 14.96 5.26
N LEU A 66 4.71 16.06 5.44
CA LEU A 66 3.26 16.04 5.63
C LEU A 66 2.57 15.28 4.49
N CYS A 67 2.92 15.58 3.24
CA CYS A 67 2.37 14.87 2.08
C CYS A 67 2.64 13.36 2.13
N VAL A 68 3.85 12.94 2.52
CA VAL A 68 4.18 11.51 2.71
C VAL A 68 3.34 10.88 3.82
N ALA A 69 3.23 11.50 5.00
CA ALA A 69 2.42 10.94 6.08
C ALA A 69 0.93 10.86 5.74
N VAL A 70 0.37 11.87 5.07
CA VAL A 70 -1.02 11.84 4.60
C VAL A 70 -1.21 10.73 3.57
N GLY A 71 -0.30 10.61 2.59
CA GLY A 71 -0.36 9.55 1.58
C GLY A 71 -0.24 8.16 2.19
N ALA A 72 0.66 7.98 3.16
CA ALA A 72 0.81 6.74 3.92
C ALA A 72 -0.47 6.40 4.71
N THR A 73 -1.07 7.38 5.40
CA THR A 73 -2.35 7.20 6.12
C THR A 73 -3.45 6.71 5.19
N VAL A 74 -3.58 7.36 4.02
CA VAL A 74 -4.56 6.99 2.99
C VAL A 74 -4.31 5.55 2.51
N LEU A 75 -3.07 5.20 2.19
CA LEU A 75 -2.73 3.86 1.70
C LEU A 75 -2.96 2.79 2.77
N ALA A 76 -2.54 3.00 4.01
CA ALA A 76 -2.73 2.04 5.10
C ALA A 76 -4.20 1.68 5.29
N CYS A 77 -5.06 2.71 5.38
CA CYS A 77 -6.47 2.54 5.70
C CYS A 77 -7.30 2.08 4.48
N LEU A 78 -7.09 2.71 3.33
CA LEU A 78 -7.99 2.57 2.19
C LEU A 78 -7.46 1.64 1.09
N ASN A 79 -6.20 1.20 1.20
CA ASN A 79 -5.59 0.32 0.21
C ASN A 79 -5.03 -0.98 0.84
N PHE A 80 -4.05 -0.88 1.74
CA PHE A 80 -3.34 -2.03 2.30
C PHE A 80 -4.26 -2.92 3.14
N PHE A 81 -5.05 -2.33 4.04
CA PHE A 81 -6.01 -3.08 4.86
C PHE A 81 -7.04 -3.86 4.03
N PRO A 82 -7.77 -3.24 3.08
CA PRO A 82 -8.67 -3.98 2.19
C PRO A 82 -7.98 -5.08 1.38
N GLN A 83 -6.76 -4.82 0.89
CA GLN A 83 -6.02 -5.81 0.10
C GLN A 83 -5.59 -7.01 0.94
N ALA A 84 -4.97 -6.79 2.11
CA ALA A 84 -4.53 -7.87 2.99
C ALA A 84 -5.72 -8.71 3.48
N THR A 85 -6.84 -8.05 3.77
CA THR A 85 -8.10 -8.73 4.10
C THR A 85 -8.52 -9.70 3.01
N LYS A 86 -8.59 -9.24 1.75
CA LYS A 86 -8.97 -10.10 0.62
C LYS A 86 -7.97 -11.24 0.43
N GLN A 87 -6.68 -10.92 0.41
CA GLN A 87 -5.59 -11.88 0.17
C GLN A 87 -5.58 -13.00 1.20
N LEU A 88 -5.63 -12.67 2.50
CA LEU A 88 -5.64 -13.67 3.58
C LEU A 88 -6.98 -14.40 3.68
N SER A 89 -8.10 -13.76 3.34
CA SER A 89 -9.40 -14.45 3.33
C SER A 89 -9.48 -15.51 2.24
N ARG A 90 -8.99 -15.20 1.03
CA ARG A 90 -8.90 -16.19 -0.05
C ARG A 90 -8.01 -17.37 0.34
N ALA A 91 -6.84 -17.09 0.93
CA ALA A 91 -5.93 -18.13 1.40
C ALA A 91 -6.58 -18.99 2.50
N HIS A 92 -7.25 -18.37 3.46
CA HIS A 92 -7.95 -19.08 4.53
C HIS A 92 -9.04 -20.01 3.97
N ARG A 93 -9.88 -19.52 3.04
CA ARG A 93 -10.94 -20.33 2.41
C ARG A 93 -10.38 -21.53 1.65
N ALA A 94 -9.31 -21.33 0.87
CA ALA A 94 -8.65 -22.41 0.15
C ALA A 94 -8.01 -23.44 1.11
N PHE A 95 -7.51 -22.98 2.27
CA PHE A 95 -6.87 -23.84 3.25
C PHE A 95 -7.88 -24.70 4.05
N THR A 96 -9.02 -24.12 4.44
CA THR A 96 -10.03 -24.80 5.28
C THR A 96 -11.09 -25.56 4.50
N SER A 97 -11.18 -25.36 3.19
CA SER A 97 -12.15 -26.05 2.35
C SER A 97 -11.82 -27.55 2.20
N VAL A 98 -12.83 -28.39 2.46
CA VAL A 98 -12.73 -29.86 2.33
C VAL A 98 -12.59 -30.28 0.87
N SER A 99 -13.12 -29.50 -0.08
CA SER A 99 -13.02 -29.77 -1.51
C SER A 99 -11.68 -29.32 -2.12
N SER A 100 -10.84 -28.63 -1.36
CA SER A 100 -9.54 -28.17 -1.85
C SER A 100 -8.52 -29.29 -1.89
N SER A 101 -7.82 -29.40 -3.03
CA SER A 101 -6.69 -30.33 -3.15
C SER A 101 -5.56 -29.97 -2.19
N GLU A 102 -4.76 -30.96 -1.79
CA GLU A 102 -3.56 -30.72 -0.96
C GLU A 102 -2.57 -29.75 -1.61
N ARG A 103 -2.49 -29.76 -2.95
CA ARG A 103 -1.67 -28.80 -3.68
C ARG A 103 -2.18 -27.37 -3.52
N LEU A 104 -3.49 -27.16 -3.64
CA LEU A 104 -4.10 -25.84 -3.46
C LEU A 104 -3.91 -25.32 -2.03
N LYS A 105 -4.06 -26.18 -1.02
CA LYS A 105 -3.81 -25.82 0.39
C LYS A 105 -2.35 -25.39 0.62
N LEU A 106 -1.39 -26.10 0.02
CA LEU A 106 0.03 -25.75 0.11
C LEU A 106 0.32 -24.39 -0.58
N ASP A 107 -0.25 -24.16 -1.76
CA ASP A 107 -0.07 -22.90 -2.47
C ASP A 107 -0.77 -21.74 -1.73
N ALA A 108 -1.91 -21.98 -1.07
CA ALA A 108 -2.57 -21.02 -0.19
C ALA A 108 -1.73 -20.67 1.04
N ALA A 109 -1.09 -21.65 1.68
CA ALA A 109 -0.20 -21.42 2.81
C ALA A 109 1.03 -20.57 2.41
N LYS A 110 1.65 -20.88 1.27
CA LYS A 110 2.76 -20.08 0.72
C LYS A 110 2.32 -18.65 0.39
N PHE A 111 1.16 -18.51 -0.24
CA PHE A 111 0.60 -17.20 -0.55
C PHE A 111 0.33 -16.38 0.72
N ALA A 112 -0.30 -16.98 1.74
CA ALA A 112 -0.52 -16.32 3.03
C ALA A 112 0.79 -15.90 3.70
N ALA A 113 1.82 -16.75 3.69
CA ALA A 113 3.13 -16.41 4.25
C ALA A 113 3.77 -15.20 3.53
N LEU A 114 3.64 -15.09 2.21
CA LEU A 114 4.11 -13.92 1.46
C LEU A 114 3.31 -12.65 1.80
N VAL A 115 2.00 -12.76 2.00
CA VAL A 115 1.15 -11.64 2.43
C VAL A 115 1.52 -11.17 3.84
N VAL A 116 1.75 -12.11 4.77
CA VAL A 116 2.21 -11.80 6.13
C VAL A 116 3.59 -11.15 6.10
N MET A 117 4.52 -11.65 5.29
CA MET A 117 5.84 -11.01 5.12
C MET A 117 5.69 -9.56 4.66
N LYS A 118 4.86 -9.31 3.63
CA LYS A 118 4.55 -7.94 3.17
C LYS A 118 4.01 -7.06 4.30
N MET A 119 3.06 -7.59 5.08
CA MET A 119 2.53 -6.89 6.25
C MET A 119 3.60 -6.60 7.30
N MET A 120 4.58 -7.49 7.53
CA MET A 120 5.66 -7.20 8.48
C MET A 120 6.53 -6.02 8.04
N PHE A 121 6.74 -5.81 6.73
CA PHE A 121 7.39 -4.61 6.22
C PHE A 121 6.56 -3.34 6.48
N GLU A 122 5.24 -3.41 6.27
CA GLU A 122 4.32 -2.32 6.61
C GLU A 122 4.35 -2.03 8.12
N PHE A 123 4.30 -3.07 8.96
CA PHE A 123 4.41 -2.94 10.41
C PHE A 123 5.68 -2.20 10.78
N TYR A 124 6.82 -2.69 10.29
CA TYR A 124 8.13 -2.13 10.61
C TYR A 124 8.24 -0.66 10.18
N ALA A 125 7.77 -0.33 8.97
CA ALA A 125 7.76 1.03 8.45
C ALA A 125 6.97 2.00 9.35
N TYR A 126 5.75 1.63 9.73
CA TYR A 126 4.85 2.50 10.49
C TYR A 126 5.15 2.46 11.99
N TRP A 127 5.66 1.35 12.52
CA TRP A 127 6.14 1.24 13.89
C TRP A 127 7.32 2.18 14.11
N LYS A 128 8.31 2.17 13.20
CA LYS A 128 9.43 3.12 13.26
C LYS A 128 8.96 4.56 13.09
N ALA A 129 7.91 4.78 12.30
CA ALA A 129 7.26 6.08 12.21
C ALA A 129 6.56 6.50 13.51
N LEU A 130 5.98 5.56 14.26
CA LEU A 130 5.32 5.81 15.56
C LEU A 130 6.34 6.05 16.68
N THR A 131 7.36 5.21 16.82
CA THR A 131 8.32 5.33 17.93
C THR A 131 9.22 6.57 17.81
N SER A 132 9.22 7.22 16.64
CA SER A 132 10.01 8.42 16.37
C SER A 132 9.16 9.70 16.48
N PHE A 133 8.17 9.70 17.40
CA PHE A 133 7.28 10.80 17.77
C PHE A 133 8.04 12.00 18.37
N MET A 134 8.99 12.55 17.60
CA MET A 134 9.90 13.60 17.99
C MET A 134 9.64 14.88 17.20
N PRO A 135 9.80 16.08 17.82
CA PRO A 135 9.76 17.34 17.10
C PRO A 135 10.76 17.39 15.94
N CYS A 136 10.40 18.19 14.92
CA CYS A 136 10.84 18.24 13.53
C CYS A 136 12.33 18.10 13.13
N SER A 137 13.34 18.18 14.01
CA SER A 137 14.75 18.21 13.58
C SER A 137 15.40 16.84 13.45
N GLU A 138 15.03 15.87 14.28
CA GLU A 138 15.57 14.49 14.19
C GLU A 138 14.69 13.54 13.37
N SER A 139 13.46 13.97 13.04
CA SER A 139 12.45 13.21 12.29
C SER A 139 12.61 13.31 10.76
N LEU A 140 13.71 13.89 10.26
CA LEU A 140 13.94 14.02 8.82
C LEU A 140 14.02 12.66 8.11
N GLU A 141 14.37 11.59 8.83
CA GLU A 141 14.42 10.22 8.32
C GLU A 141 13.05 9.51 8.27
N LEU A 142 11.99 10.09 8.85
CA LEU A 142 10.70 9.41 9.00
C LEU A 142 10.08 8.99 7.67
N CYS A 143 10.19 9.86 6.65
CA CYS A 143 9.69 9.55 5.31
C CYS A 143 10.39 8.34 4.70
N ALA A 144 11.69 8.15 4.95
CA ALA A 144 12.43 7.00 4.45
C ALA A 144 11.91 5.68 5.02
N TRP A 145 11.46 5.66 6.28
CA TRP A 145 10.88 4.46 6.90
C TRP A 145 9.59 4.02 6.22
N TYR A 146 8.70 4.94 5.81
CA TYR A 146 7.54 4.59 4.99
C TYR A 146 7.93 3.91 3.67
N GLY A 147 9.12 4.22 3.13
CA GLY A 147 9.68 3.56 1.96
C GLY A 147 9.85 2.04 2.13
N ALA A 148 10.10 1.56 3.35
CA ALA A 148 10.29 0.14 3.63
C ALA A 148 9.01 -0.69 3.37
N ALA A 149 7.82 -0.11 3.56
CA ALA A 149 6.55 -0.78 3.24
C ALA A 149 6.50 -1.15 1.75
N PHE A 150 6.87 -0.21 0.88
CA PHE A 150 6.86 -0.41 -0.58
C PHE A 150 7.96 -1.35 -1.06
N VAL A 151 9.11 -1.41 -0.37
CA VAL A 151 10.12 -2.45 -0.63
C VAL A 151 9.54 -3.84 -0.34
N GLY A 152 8.78 -4.00 0.74
CA GLY A 152 8.05 -5.23 1.04
C GLY A 152 7.02 -5.59 -0.03
N HIS A 153 6.32 -4.60 -0.58
CA HIS A 153 5.35 -4.79 -1.67
C HIS A 153 6.03 -5.22 -2.97
N ALA A 154 7.14 -4.56 -3.33
CA ALA A 154 7.95 -4.95 -4.48
C ALA A 154 8.51 -6.38 -4.34
N ALA A 155 8.98 -6.75 -3.14
CA ALA A 155 9.44 -8.10 -2.85
C ALA A 155 8.30 -9.11 -2.98
N PHE A 156 7.11 -8.79 -2.45
CA PHE A 156 5.91 -9.60 -2.62
C PHE A 156 5.59 -9.80 -4.12
N MET A 157 5.62 -8.76 -4.94
CA MET A 157 5.38 -8.89 -6.39
C MET A 157 6.47 -9.71 -7.10
N GLY A 158 7.71 -9.65 -6.63
CA GLY A 158 8.81 -10.47 -7.13
C GLY A 158 8.61 -11.97 -6.86
N LEU A 159 8.09 -12.31 -5.68
CA LEU A 159 7.98 -13.67 -5.16
C LEU A 159 6.62 -14.33 -5.42
N ALA A 160 5.53 -13.57 -5.36
CA ALA A 160 4.17 -14.05 -5.54
C ALA A 160 3.83 -14.23 -7.03
N ARG A 161 4.33 -15.34 -7.61
CA ARG A 161 4.01 -15.73 -9.00
C ARG A 161 2.57 -16.23 -9.15
N VAL A 162 2.06 -16.83 -8.09
CA VAL A 162 0.76 -17.51 -8.04
C VAL A 162 -0.05 -16.90 -6.92
N VAL A 163 -1.30 -16.56 -7.22
CA VAL A 163 -2.26 -16.03 -6.24
C VAL A 163 -3.48 -16.93 -6.15
N ILE A 164 -4.19 -16.86 -5.03
CA ILE A 164 -5.46 -17.59 -4.87
C ILE A 164 -6.57 -16.81 -5.59
N ALA A 165 -7.31 -17.52 -6.44
CA ALA A 165 -8.44 -16.96 -7.17
C ALA A 165 -9.54 -16.44 -6.21
N PRO A 166 -10.40 -15.49 -6.63
CA PRO A 166 -11.43 -14.92 -5.75
C PRO A 166 -12.36 -15.96 -5.10
N ASP A 167 -12.71 -17.00 -5.85
CA ASP A 167 -13.55 -18.12 -5.42
C ASP A 167 -12.83 -19.12 -4.50
N ALA A 168 -11.51 -18.98 -4.35
CA ALA A 168 -10.65 -19.85 -3.56
C ALA A 168 -10.68 -21.34 -3.98
N THR A 169 -11.05 -21.63 -5.24
CA THR A 169 -11.07 -23.02 -5.77
C THR A 169 -9.86 -23.35 -6.63
N SER A 170 -9.12 -22.32 -7.04
CA SER A 170 -8.01 -22.44 -7.98
C SER A 170 -6.94 -21.39 -7.72
N THR A 171 -5.85 -21.49 -8.47
CA THR A 171 -4.78 -20.50 -8.47
C THR A 171 -4.75 -19.75 -9.79
N THR A 172 -4.33 -18.49 -9.75
CA THR A 172 -4.10 -17.66 -10.93
C THR A 172 -2.63 -17.28 -10.98
N GLU A 173 -1.99 -17.48 -12.13
CA GLU A 173 -0.63 -17.00 -12.35
C GLU A 173 -0.66 -15.51 -12.71
N VAL A 174 0.16 -14.71 -12.03
CA VAL A 174 0.30 -13.30 -12.33
C VAL A 174 1.42 -13.13 -13.37
N PRO A 175 1.13 -12.58 -14.56
CA PRO A 175 2.10 -12.46 -15.64
C PRO A 175 3.37 -11.73 -15.18
N ALA A 176 4.54 -12.19 -15.63
CA ALA A 176 5.83 -11.62 -15.23
C ALA A 176 5.93 -10.11 -15.52
N ASN A 177 5.39 -9.65 -16.65
CA ASN A 177 5.38 -8.23 -17.02
C ASN A 177 4.54 -7.40 -16.05
N ALA A 178 3.40 -7.94 -15.58
CA ALA A 178 2.56 -7.28 -14.60
C ALA A 178 3.26 -7.17 -13.24
N ARG A 179 3.88 -8.27 -12.79
CA ARG A 179 4.65 -8.29 -11.53
C ARG A 179 5.81 -7.30 -11.53
N LYS A 180 6.59 -7.26 -12.63
CA LYS A 180 7.68 -6.29 -12.80
C LYS A 180 7.17 -4.87 -12.79
N LEU A 181 6.07 -4.59 -13.50
CA LEU A 181 5.51 -3.24 -13.57
C LEU A 181 5.08 -2.74 -12.19
N ILE A 182 4.26 -3.52 -11.48
CA ILE A 182 3.75 -3.15 -10.14
C ILE A 182 4.92 -3.02 -9.16
N GLY A 183 5.82 -4.02 -9.10
CA GLY A 183 6.97 -3.94 -8.21
C GLY A 183 7.91 -2.77 -8.52
N SER A 184 8.05 -2.38 -9.79
CA SER A 184 8.84 -1.18 -10.15
C SER A 184 8.15 0.10 -9.69
N PHE A 185 6.83 0.18 -9.78
CA PHE A 185 6.07 1.31 -9.23
C PHE A 185 6.20 1.40 -7.71
N ASP A 186 6.13 0.28 -7.00
CA ASP A 186 6.37 0.25 -5.55
C ASP A 186 7.78 0.76 -5.21
N LEU A 187 8.81 0.35 -5.97
CA LEU A 187 10.15 0.88 -5.80
C LEU A 187 10.25 2.39 -6.08
N VAL A 188 9.51 2.91 -7.06
CA VAL A 188 9.43 4.37 -7.29
C VAL A 188 8.79 5.07 -6.09
N LEU A 189 7.70 4.54 -5.53
CA LEU A 189 7.08 5.09 -4.31
C LEU A 189 8.05 5.06 -3.12
N ALA A 190 8.80 3.97 -2.97
CA ALA A 190 9.86 3.88 -1.97
C ALA A 190 10.90 4.98 -2.17
N LEU A 191 11.40 5.14 -3.41
CA LEU A 191 12.40 6.16 -3.74
C LEU A 191 11.89 7.59 -3.49
N MET A 192 10.62 7.87 -3.74
CA MET A 192 10.03 9.19 -3.43
C MET A 192 10.00 9.45 -1.92
N CYS A 193 9.67 8.44 -1.11
CA CYS A 193 9.76 8.48 0.35
C CYS A 193 11.20 8.76 0.83
N PHE A 194 12.18 8.00 0.30
CA PHE A 194 13.60 8.20 0.61
C PHE A 194 14.12 9.57 0.16
N ALA A 195 13.78 9.99 -1.06
CA ALA A 195 14.20 11.27 -1.62
C ALA A 195 13.63 12.44 -0.83
N THR A 196 12.35 12.38 -0.45
CA THR A 196 11.72 13.40 0.41
C THR A 196 12.53 13.61 1.69
N SER A 197 12.91 12.52 2.35
CA SER A 197 13.75 12.56 3.54
C SER A 197 15.16 13.12 3.27
N ARG A 198 15.91 12.50 2.35
CA ARG A 198 17.32 12.82 2.10
C ARG A 198 17.51 14.23 1.55
N LEU A 199 16.60 14.71 0.70
CA LEU A 199 16.65 16.07 0.18
C LEU A 199 16.36 17.11 1.27
N ALA A 200 15.44 16.83 2.19
CA ALA A 200 15.20 17.71 3.34
C ALA A 200 16.44 17.78 4.24
N MET A 201 17.09 16.64 4.51
CA MET A 201 18.36 16.60 5.26
C MET A 201 19.49 17.35 4.55
N GLY A 202 19.55 17.27 3.22
CA GLY A 202 20.52 17.98 2.39
C GLY A 202 20.23 19.48 2.19
N GLY A 203 19.25 20.05 2.89
CA GLY A 203 18.90 21.47 2.78
C GLY A 203 18.06 21.85 1.55
N ASN A 204 17.63 20.88 0.75
CA ASN A 204 16.82 21.12 -0.45
C ASN A 204 15.32 20.89 -0.18
N GLY A 205 14.72 21.80 0.60
CA GLY A 205 13.32 21.72 1.03
C GLY A 205 12.32 21.77 -0.14
N ILE A 206 12.60 22.53 -1.20
CA ILE A 206 11.68 22.64 -2.35
C ILE A 206 11.58 21.32 -3.10
N VAL A 207 12.71 20.69 -3.44
CA VAL A 207 12.69 19.41 -4.16
C VAL A 207 12.14 18.29 -3.25
N SER A 208 12.44 18.34 -1.95
CA SER A 208 11.79 17.47 -0.96
C SER A 208 10.26 17.59 -0.99
N ALA A 209 9.72 18.82 -1.02
CA ALA A 209 8.29 19.07 -1.11
C ALA A 209 7.67 18.47 -2.38
N PHE A 210 8.34 18.62 -3.54
CA PHE A 210 7.89 18.02 -4.80
C PHE A 210 7.85 16.49 -4.73
N MET A 211 8.88 15.85 -4.15
CA MET A 211 8.89 14.40 -3.99
C MET A 211 7.76 13.92 -3.08
N GLY A 212 7.52 14.61 -1.96
CA GLY A 212 6.45 14.26 -1.03
C GLY A 212 5.06 14.47 -1.63
N ALA A 213 4.85 15.58 -2.34
CA ALA A 213 3.60 15.85 -3.05
C ALA A 213 3.34 14.82 -4.16
N GLY A 214 4.37 14.47 -4.93
CA GLY A 214 4.27 13.43 -5.95
C GLY A 214 3.91 12.07 -5.35
N PHE A 215 4.47 11.72 -4.19
CA PHE A 215 4.08 10.51 -3.46
C PHE A 215 2.61 10.55 -3.06
N LEU A 216 2.12 11.67 -2.49
CA LEU A 216 0.72 11.83 -2.12
C LEU A 216 -0.21 11.67 -3.33
N ILE A 217 0.12 12.29 -4.46
CA ILE A 217 -0.67 12.18 -5.70
C ILE A 217 -0.75 10.71 -6.14
N ALA A 218 0.38 10.00 -6.15
CA ALA A 218 0.41 8.59 -6.51
C ALA A 218 -0.39 7.73 -5.52
N ALA A 219 -0.26 8.00 -4.21
CA ALA A 219 -1.02 7.32 -3.16
C ALA A 219 -2.53 7.49 -3.34
N LEU A 220 -2.99 8.70 -3.64
CA LEU A 220 -4.39 9.00 -3.94
C LEU A 220 -4.83 8.30 -5.23
N TYR A 221 -4.05 8.38 -6.30
CA TYR A 221 -4.35 7.72 -7.56
C TYR A 221 -4.59 6.22 -7.35
N PHE A 222 -3.65 5.50 -6.73
CA PHE A 222 -3.78 4.06 -6.50
C PHE A 222 -4.92 3.68 -5.55
N THR A 223 -5.28 4.56 -4.63
CA THR A 223 -6.38 4.31 -3.68
C THR A 223 -7.76 4.47 -4.33
N PHE A 224 -7.88 5.36 -5.31
CA PHE A 224 -9.16 5.77 -5.89
C PHE A 224 -9.36 5.39 -7.37
N GLU A 225 -8.32 4.91 -8.08
CA GLU A 225 -8.40 4.53 -9.51
C GLU A 225 -9.56 3.57 -9.79
N ASP A 226 -9.71 2.52 -8.98
CA ASP A 226 -10.78 1.52 -9.13
C ASP A 226 -12.20 2.05 -8.80
N LYS A 227 -12.28 3.25 -8.20
CA LYS A 227 -13.55 3.90 -7.83
C LYS A 227 -13.98 4.97 -8.85
N LEU A 228 -13.15 5.24 -9.87
CA LEU A 228 -13.53 6.12 -10.95
C LEU A 228 -14.51 5.39 -11.89
N PRO A 229 -15.61 6.05 -12.32
CA PRO A 229 -16.55 5.43 -13.26
C PRO A 229 -15.81 5.07 -14.55
N LYS A 230 -15.78 3.77 -14.88
CA LYS A 230 -15.23 3.30 -16.15
C LYS A 230 -16.06 3.91 -17.27
N LYS A 231 -15.41 4.68 -18.15
CA LYS A 231 -16.03 5.16 -19.39
C LYS A 231 -16.52 3.91 -20.13
N SER A 232 -17.84 3.78 -20.31
CA SER A 232 -18.42 2.62 -20.96
C SER A 232 -17.95 2.57 -22.41
N ASP A 233 -17.42 1.42 -22.83
CA ASP A 233 -17.07 1.12 -24.24
C ASP A 233 -18.33 0.93 -25.12
N ASN A 234 -19.43 1.64 -24.85
CA ASN A 234 -20.68 1.55 -25.62
C ASN A 234 -20.83 2.68 -26.67
N ALA A 235 -19.73 3.28 -27.13
CA ALA A 235 -19.74 4.30 -28.18
C ALA A 235 -19.23 3.78 -29.54
N GLN A 236 -19.28 2.47 -29.80
CA GLN A 236 -19.03 1.88 -31.12
C GLN A 236 -20.03 0.76 -31.43
N SER A 237 -21.31 1.11 -31.49
CA SER A 237 -22.32 0.36 -32.23
C SER A 237 -23.49 1.27 -32.60
N ALA A 238 -23.19 2.33 -33.36
CA ALA A 238 -24.20 2.94 -34.21
C ALA A 238 -24.04 2.28 -35.59
N PRO A 239 -25.05 1.55 -36.11
CA PRO A 239 -25.00 1.07 -37.47
C PRO A 239 -25.02 2.28 -38.42
N ALA A 240 -24.30 2.12 -39.53
CA ALA A 240 -24.25 3.06 -40.65
C ALA A 240 -25.63 3.30 -41.27
#